data_AF-A0A3P6EF56-F1
#
_entry.id   AF-A0A3P6EF56-F1
#
_cell.length_a   1.000
_cell.length_b   1.000
_cell.length_c   1.000
_cell.angle_alpha   90.00
_cell.angle_beta   90.00
_cell.angle_gamma   90.00
#
_symmetry.space_group_name_H-M   'P 1'
#
loop_
_entity.id
_entity.type
_entity.pdbx_description
1 polymer ?
#
loop_
_entity_poly.entity_id
_entity_poly.type
_entity_poly.pdbx_seq_one_letter_code
_entity_poly.pdbx_strand_id
1 'polypeptide(L)'
;MLFPGWFHYHKAAPKLAWFQDVESMLNHHLAGLLGLGSLSWAGHQVHVSLPINQFLNAGVDPKEIPLPHEFILNRDLLAQLYPSFAEGATPFFTLNWSKYSDFLTFRGGLDPVTGGLWLTDTAHHHLAIAILFLIAGHMYRTNWGIGHGLKDILEAHKGPFTGQGHKGLYEILTTSWHAQLSLNLAMLGSLTIVVAHHMYSMPPYPYLATDYATQLSLFTHHMWIGGFLIVGAAAHAAIFMVRDYNPTNRYNDLLDRVLRHRDAIISHLNWVCIFLGFHSFGLYIHNDTMSAFGRPQDMFSDIAIQLQPVFAQWIQNTHALAPGVTAPGEPASTSLTWGR
;
A
#
# COMPACT_ATOMS: atom_id res chain seq x y z
N MET A 1 -18.77 15.01 10.81
CA MET A 1 -18.88 14.97 9.33
C MET A 1 -20.14 15.65 8.78
N LEU A 2 -21.35 15.42 9.33
CA LEU A 2 -22.60 15.98 8.77
C LEU A 2 -22.64 17.53 8.76
N PHE A 3 -22.23 18.19 9.84
CA PHE A 3 -22.24 19.65 9.92
C PHE A 3 -21.28 20.32 8.91
N PRO A 4 -19.99 19.93 8.81
CA PRO A 4 -19.11 20.44 7.75
C PRO A 4 -19.69 20.22 6.33
N GLY A 5 -20.36 19.10 6.07
CA GLY A 5 -21.02 18.84 4.79
C GLY A 5 -22.15 19.83 4.48
N TRP A 6 -23.06 20.06 5.44
CA TRP A 6 -24.10 21.09 5.31
C TRP A 6 -23.49 22.49 5.15
N PHE A 7 -22.47 22.81 5.95
CA PHE A 7 -21.83 24.11 5.97
C PHE A 7 -21.15 24.42 4.63
N HIS A 8 -20.33 23.51 4.11
CA HIS A 8 -19.63 23.67 2.83
C HIS A 8 -20.52 23.51 1.60
N TYR A 9 -21.80 23.17 1.76
CA TYR A 9 -22.76 23.20 0.67
C TYR A 9 -23.67 24.44 0.73
N HIS A 10 -24.21 24.77 1.91
CA HIS A 10 -25.24 25.82 2.05
C HIS A 10 -24.72 27.17 2.56
N LYS A 11 -23.57 27.22 3.26
CA LYS A 11 -23.07 28.44 3.91
C LYS A 11 -21.79 28.96 3.30
N ALA A 12 -20.82 28.07 3.08
CA ALA A 12 -19.50 28.41 2.57
C ALA A 12 -19.09 27.45 1.46
N ALA A 13 -19.83 27.49 0.35
CA ALA A 13 -19.54 26.70 -0.84
C ALA A 13 -18.21 27.15 -1.48
N PRO A 14 -17.18 26.26 -1.54
CA PRO A 14 -15.92 26.61 -2.19
C PRO A 14 -16.12 26.87 -3.69
N LYS A 15 -15.28 27.74 -4.26
CA LYS A 15 -15.26 28.01 -5.70
C LYS A 15 -14.46 26.94 -6.44
N LEU A 16 -14.70 26.78 -7.74
CA LEU A 16 -13.98 25.80 -8.59
C LEU A 16 -12.46 25.92 -8.50
N ALA A 17 -11.91 27.15 -8.45
CA ALA A 17 -10.48 27.38 -8.33
C ALA A 17 -9.86 26.72 -7.08
N TRP A 18 -10.62 26.58 -5.99
CA TRP A 18 -10.16 25.87 -4.79
C TRP A 18 -10.07 24.35 -5.03
N PHE A 19 -11.04 23.76 -5.74
CA PHE A 19 -11.01 22.34 -6.08
C PHE A 19 -9.92 21.99 -7.11
N GLN A 20 -9.56 22.95 -7.97
CA GLN A 20 -8.54 22.79 -9.00
C GLN A 20 -7.12 23.14 -8.54
N ASP A 21 -6.94 23.57 -7.29
CA ASP A 21 -5.63 23.78 -6.66
C ASP A 21 -5.01 22.43 -6.25
N VAL A 22 -4.63 21.65 -7.26
CA VAL A 22 -4.18 20.26 -7.11
C VAL A 22 -2.81 20.15 -6.45
N GLU A 23 -1.90 21.12 -6.69
CA GLU A 23 -0.62 21.19 -6.00
C GLU A 23 -0.81 21.36 -4.49
N SER A 24 -1.68 22.29 -4.07
CA SER A 24 -2.00 22.48 -2.65
C SER A 24 -2.66 21.23 -2.08
N MET A 25 -3.67 20.66 -2.77
CA MET A 25 -4.34 19.44 -2.33
C MET A 25 -3.35 18.28 -2.12
N LEU A 26 -2.44 18.03 -3.06
CA LEU A 26 -1.44 16.96 -2.94
C LEU A 26 -0.45 17.22 -1.80
N ASN A 27 0.07 18.44 -1.66
CA ASN A 27 0.96 18.78 -0.54
C ASN A 27 0.27 18.53 0.82
N HIS A 28 -0.98 18.99 0.97
CA HIS A 28 -1.73 18.81 2.22
C HIS A 28 -2.12 17.35 2.47
N HIS A 29 -2.44 16.57 1.44
CA HIS A 29 -2.75 15.15 1.63
C HIS A 29 -1.50 14.33 1.92
N LEU A 30 -0.39 14.57 1.22
CA LEU A 30 0.86 13.86 1.46
C LEU A 30 1.43 14.23 2.84
N ALA A 31 1.76 15.50 3.10
CA ALA A 31 2.37 15.88 4.37
C ALA A 31 1.36 15.90 5.53
N GLY A 32 0.18 16.48 5.32
CA GLY A 32 -0.83 16.63 6.36
C GLY A 32 -1.55 15.32 6.68
N LEU A 33 -2.34 14.80 5.74
CA LEU A 33 -3.17 13.63 6.00
C LEU A 33 -2.33 12.36 6.24
N LEU A 34 -1.40 12.03 5.33
CA LEU A 34 -0.59 10.80 5.44
C LEU A 34 0.59 10.98 6.40
N GLY A 35 1.35 12.07 6.25
CA GLY A 35 2.52 12.36 7.08
C GLY A 35 2.19 12.55 8.55
N LEU A 36 1.36 13.54 8.90
CA LEU A 36 0.97 13.80 10.29
C LEU A 36 0.08 12.67 10.86
N GLY A 37 -0.73 12.02 10.01
CA GLY A 37 -1.49 10.84 10.40
C GLY A 37 -0.58 9.71 10.88
N SER A 38 0.43 9.35 10.08
CA SER A 38 1.41 8.33 10.44
C SER A 38 2.29 8.75 11.63
N LEU A 39 2.68 10.03 11.73
CA LEU A 39 3.46 10.54 12.86
C LEU A 39 2.68 10.45 14.17
N SER A 40 1.41 10.85 14.15
CA SER A 40 0.53 10.79 15.31
C SER A 40 0.28 9.35 15.73
N TRP A 41 0.13 8.44 14.75
CA TRP A 41 -0.01 7.01 15.02
C TRP A 41 1.26 6.39 15.59
N ALA A 42 2.45 6.74 15.08
CA ALA A 42 3.72 6.33 15.68
C ALA A 42 3.84 6.82 17.13
N GLY A 43 3.47 8.08 17.41
CA GLY A 43 3.43 8.62 18.78
C GLY A 43 2.47 7.85 19.69
N HIS A 44 1.27 7.51 19.20
CA HIS A 44 0.33 6.67 19.92
C HIS A 44 0.91 5.26 20.18
N GLN A 45 1.52 4.64 19.18
CA GLN A 45 2.14 3.33 19.32
C GLN A 45 3.23 3.37 20.40
N VAL A 46 4.15 4.32 20.32
CA VAL A 46 5.28 4.46 21.26
C VAL A 46 4.82 4.73 22.69
N HIS A 47 3.87 5.63 22.89
CA HIS A 47 3.51 6.10 24.24
C HIS A 47 2.33 5.36 24.87
N VAL A 48 1.56 4.58 24.11
CA VAL A 48 0.38 3.86 24.60
C VAL A 48 0.42 2.39 24.22
N SER A 49 0.48 2.06 22.93
CA SER A 49 0.31 0.68 22.48
C SER A 49 1.46 -0.23 22.94
N LEU A 50 2.70 0.22 22.79
CA LEU A 50 3.91 -0.51 23.17
C LEU A 50 3.95 -0.89 24.65
N PRO A 51 3.86 0.06 25.62
CA PRO A 51 3.96 -0.29 27.03
C PRO A 51 2.83 -1.24 27.49
N ILE A 52 1.61 -1.04 26.99
CA ILE A 52 0.47 -1.90 27.33
C ILE A 52 0.67 -3.32 26.78
N ASN A 53 1.09 -3.46 25.52
CA ASN A 53 1.31 -4.78 24.94
C ASN A 53 2.49 -5.51 25.58
N GLN A 54 3.51 -4.80 26.07
CA GLN A 54 4.59 -5.43 26.81
C GLN A 54 4.09 -6.09 28.11
N PHE A 55 3.17 -5.45 28.84
CA PHE A 55 2.52 -6.05 30.00
C PHE A 55 1.60 -7.21 29.64
N LEU A 56 0.78 -7.07 28.58
CA LEU A 56 -0.12 -8.13 28.12
C LEU A 56 0.67 -9.37 27.69
N ASN A 57 1.77 -9.20 26.95
CA ASN A 57 2.65 -10.28 26.52
C ASN A 57 3.39 -10.94 27.70
N ALA A 58 3.55 -10.22 28.82
CA ALA A 58 4.08 -10.76 30.07
C ALA A 58 3.01 -11.46 30.94
N GLY A 59 1.75 -11.52 30.50
CA GLY A 59 0.65 -12.19 31.19
C GLY A 59 0.05 -11.40 32.35
N VAL A 60 0.25 -10.08 32.38
CA VAL A 60 -0.37 -9.20 33.40
C VAL A 60 -1.85 -9.04 33.12
N ASP A 61 -2.69 -9.18 34.16
CA ASP A 61 -4.14 -8.97 34.03
C ASP A 61 -4.42 -7.52 33.59
N PRO A 62 -5.29 -7.28 32.59
CA PRO A 62 -5.58 -5.94 32.10
C PRO A 62 -6.03 -4.93 33.16
N LYS A 63 -6.58 -5.38 34.29
CA LYS A 63 -7.01 -4.52 35.41
C LYS A 63 -5.84 -3.99 36.24
N GLU A 64 -4.72 -4.68 36.21
CA GLU A 64 -3.49 -4.32 36.92
C GLU A 64 -2.54 -3.46 36.06
N ILE A 65 -2.82 -3.35 34.75
CA ILE A 65 -2.03 -2.53 33.84
C ILE A 65 -2.36 -1.05 34.10
N PRO A 66 -1.35 -0.17 34.33
CA PRO A 66 -1.57 1.27 34.44
C PRO A 66 -2.37 1.82 33.26
N LEU A 67 -3.25 2.79 33.51
CA LEU A 67 -4.02 3.38 32.42
C LEU A 67 -3.10 4.14 31.44
N PRO A 68 -3.45 4.25 30.14
CA PRO A 68 -2.60 4.89 29.13
C PRO A 68 -2.03 6.27 29.51
N HIS A 69 -2.83 7.08 30.21
CA HIS A 69 -2.42 8.43 30.60
C HIS A 69 -1.37 8.43 31.72
N GLU A 70 -1.28 7.36 32.53
CA GLU A 70 -0.27 7.22 33.57
C GLU A 70 1.13 7.06 32.97
N PHE A 71 1.27 6.35 31.85
CA PHE A 71 2.53 6.25 31.10
C PHE A 71 2.99 7.61 30.53
N ILE A 72 2.05 8.50 30.22
CA ILE A 72 2.36 9.85 29.70
C ILE A 72 2.80 10.77 30.84
N LEU A 73 2.10 10.71 31.98
CA LEU A 73 2.35 11.60 33.13
C LEU A 73 3.56 11.16 33.95
N ASN A 74 3.85 9.86 34.00
CA ASN A 74 4.96 9.29 34.75
C ASN A 74 5.98 8.63 33.84
N ARG A 75 7.01 9.41 33.48
CA ARG A 75 8.14 8.95 32.66
C ARG A 75 8.86 7.75 33.28
N ASP A 76 8.88 7.61 34.61
CA ASP A 76 9.59 6.53 35.28
C ASP A 76 8.94 5.16 35.00
N LEU A 77 7.62 5.12 34.74
CA LEU A 77 6.95 3.90 34.28
C LEU A 77 7.43 3.47 32.90
N LEU A 78 7.56 4.41 31.96
CA LEU A 78 8.08 4.12 30.63
C LEU A 78 9.57 3.74 30.68
N ALA A 79 10.37 4.43 31.51
CA ALA A 79 11.80 4.15 31.65
C ALA A 79 12.10 2.75 32.25
N GLN A 80 11.17 2.18 33.03
CA GLN A 80 11.28 0.80 33.51
C GLN A 80 11.13 -0.24 32.38
N LEU A 81 10.29 0.06 31.39
CA LEU A 81 10.04 -0.81 30.24
C LEU A 81 11.07 -0.60 29.12
N TYR A 82 11.41 0.66 28.87
CA TYR A 82 12.28 1.15 27.82
C TYR A 82 13.30 2.14 28.42
N PRO A 83 14.48 1.67 28.85
CA PRO A 83 15.47 2.48 29.58
C PRO A 83 15.89 3.77 28.87
N SER A 84 15.80 3.83 27.53
CA SER A 84 16.16 5.02 26.76
C SER A 84 15.29 6.24 27.06
N PHE A 85 14.07 6.06 27.59
CA PHE A 85 13.20 7.18 27.99
C PHE A 85 13.80 8.03 29.11
N ALA A 86 14.72 7.49 29.91
CA ALA A 86 15.46 8.27 30.91
C ALA A 86 16.34 9.36 30.27
N GLU A 87 16.84 9.16 29.05
CA GLU A 87 17.65 10.13 28.30
C GLU A 87 16.79 11.31 27.74
N GLY A 88 15.47 11.14 27.72
CA GLY A 88 14.52 12.13 27.20
C GLY A 88 14.66 12.38 25.69
N ALA A 89 14.31 13.60 25.27
CA ALA A 89 14.35 13.99 23.85
C ALA A 89 15.73 14.47 23.38
N THR A 90 16.73 14.53 24.26
CA THR A 90 18.07 15.04 23.91
C THR A 90 18.69 14.27 22.74
N PRO A 91 18.69 12.92 22.70
CA PRO A 91 19.25 12.17 21.57
C PRO A 91 18.57 12.46 20.23
N PHE A 92 17.29 12.81 20.23
CA PHE A 92 16.57 13.21 19.01
C PHE A 92 17.16 14.49 18.41
N PHE A 93 17.34 15.54 19.21
CA PHE A 93 17.84 16.83 18.75
C PHE A 93 19.35 16.84 18.45
N THR A 94 20.12 15.91 19.02
CA THR A 94 21.55 15.73 18.73
C THR A 94 21.83 14.71 17.63
N LEU A 95 20.79 14.14 17.02
CA LEU A 95 20.89 13.10 15.98
C LEU A 95 21.58 11.80 16.44
N ASN A 96 21.63 11.54 17.75
CA ASN A 96 22.16 10.29 18.31
C ASN A 96 21.05 9.23 18.42
N TRP A 97 20.45 8.88 17.29
CA TRP A 97 19.21 8.09 17.25
C TRP A 97 19.35 6.61 17.62
N SER A 98 20.58 6.08 17.65
CA SER A 98 20.84 4.70 18.09
C SER A 98 20.39 4.43 19.52
N LYS A 99 20.17 5.49 20.32
CA LYS A 99 19.65 5.42 21.69
C LYS A 99 18.21 4.93 21.78
N TYR A 100 17.41 5.03 20.73
CA TYR A 100 15.99 4.64 20.73
C TYR A 100 15.73 3.20 20.28
N SER A 101 16.77 2.35 20.23
CA SER A 101 16.69 0.98 19.70
C SER A 101 15.89 -0.01 20.57
N ASP A 102 15.44 0.39 21.75
CA ASP A 102 14.61 -0.44 22.65
C ASP A 102 13.12 -0.40 22.28
N PHE A 103 12.63 0.69 21.68
CA PHE A 103 11.23 0.82 21.23
C PHE A 103 11.07 1.09 19.71
N LEU A 104 12.11 1.54 19.02
CA LEU A 104 12.17 1.60 17.54
C LEU A 104 13.11 0.51 17.03
N THR A 105 12.56 -0.67 16.83
CA THR A 105 13.34 -1.84 16.42
C THR A 105 13.26 -2.09 14.92
N PHE A 106 14.04 -3.07 14.47
CA PHE A 106 13.98 -3.59 13.11
C PHE A 106 14.26 -5.10 13.19
N ARG A 107 13.38 -5.82 13.91
CA ARG A 107 13.53 -7.26 14.18
C ARG A 107 13.12 -8.10 12.98
N GLY A 108 12.09 -7.67 12.26
CA GLY A 108 11.49 -8.45 11.19
C GLY A 108 10.79 -9.71 11.71
N GLY A 109 9.94 -10.29 10.87
CA GLY A 109 9.17 -11.48 11.22
C GLY A 109 8.05 -11.20 12.25
N LEU A 110 7.76 -12.22 13.06
CA LEU A 110 6.61 -12.23 13.98
C LEU A 110 7.07 -12.37 15.43
N ASP A 111 6.34 -11.75 16.34
CA ASP A 111 6.44 -11.96 17.78
C ASP A 111 5.98 -13.39 18.12
N PRO A 112 6.85 -14.27 18.66
CA PRO A 112 6.50 -15.65 18.96
C PRO A 112 5.39 -15.81 20.00
N VAL A 113 5.14 -14.81 20.84
CA VAL A 113 4.08 -14.84 21.86
C VAL A 113 2.72 -14.64 21.22
N THR A 114 2.62 -13.72 20.26
CA THR A 114 1.34 -13.27 19.71
C THR A 114 1.07 -13.79 18.30
N GLY A 115 2.09 -14.21 17.57
CA GLY A 115 1.99 -14.53 16.15
C GLY A 115 1.75 -13.32 15.24
N GLY A 116 1.78 -12.10 15.79
CA GLY A 116 1.66 -10.85 15.03
C GLY A 116 3.02 -10.19 14.74
N LEU A 117 3.05 -9.13 13.94
CA LEU A 117 4.24 -8.30 13.75
C LEU A 117 4.71 -7.68 15.07
N TRP A 118 6.02 -7.48 15.21
CA TRP A 118 6.58 -6.72 16.32
C TRP A 118 6.04 -5.29 16.32
N LEU A 119 5.33 -4.89 17.39
CA LEU A 119 4.76 -3.55 17.46
C LEU A 119 5.84 -2.46 17.46
N THR A 120 7.02 -2.73 18.01
CA THR A 120 8.18 -1.84 17.95
C THR A 120 8.67 -1.61 16.52
N ASP A 121 8.60 -2.63 15.66
CA ASP A 121 8.88 -2.49 14.22
C ASP A 121 7.76 -1.71 13.52
N THR A 122 6.49 -1.90 13.90
CA THR A 122 5.39 -1.11 13.32
C THR A 122 5.50 0.38 13.69
N ALA A 123 5.93 0.71 14.91
CA ALA A 123 6.17 2.08 15.34
C ALA A 123 7.30 2.73 14.53
N HIS A 124 8.40 2.00 14.33
CA HIS A 124 9.49 2.45 13.49
C HIS A 124 9.07 2.60 12.01
N HIS A 125 8.28 1.66 11.48
CA HIS A 125 7.69 1.75 10.15
C HIS A 125 6.84 3.02 10.01
N HIS A 126 5.92 3.29 10.93
CA HIS A 126 5.07 4.48 10.87
C HIS A 126 5.85 5.79 11.00
N LEU A 127 6.92 5.81 11.80
CA LEU A 127 7.82 6.97 11.87
C LEU A 127 8.54 7.20 10.53
N ALA A 128 9.05 6.14 9.90
CA ALA A 128 9.70 6.24 8.59
C ALA A 128 8.71 6.70 7.49
N ILE A 129 7.50 6.14 7.48
CA ILE A 129 6.41 6.54 6.58
C ILE A 129 6.01 8.00 6.81
N ALA A 130 5.95 8.46 8.06
CA ALA A 130 5.67 9.85 8.39
C ALA A 130 6.71 10.79 7.78
N ILE A 131 8.00 10.50 7.97
CA ILE A 131 9.09 11.31 7.43
C ILE A 131 9.03 11.33 5.89
N LEU A 132 8.84 10.18 5.26
CA LEU A 132 8.72 10.06 3.81
C LEU A 132 7.61 10.95 3.26
N PHE A 133 6.41 10.87 3.84
CA PHE A 133 5.25 11.62 3.36
C PHE A 133 5.29 13.12 3.72
N LEU A 134 5.86 13.46 4.88
CA LEU A 134 6.13 14.86 5.24
C LEU A 134 7.06 15.50 4.22
N ILE A 135 8.14 14.84 3.82
CA ILE A 135 9.05 15.34 2.78
C ILE A 135 8.35 15.38 1.41
N ALA A 136 7.65 14.31 1.03
CA ALA A 136 6.96 14.22 -0.27
C ALA A 136 5.92 15.34 -0.46
N GLY A 137 5.23 15.75 0.61
CA GLY A 137 4.25 16.85 0.56
C GLY A 137 4.85 18.26 0.43
N HIS A 138 6.16 18.39 0.23
CA HIS A 138 6.83 19.67 -0.09
C HIS A 138 7.35 19.74 -1.53
N MET A 139 6.95 18.79 -2.39
CA MET A 139 7.40 18.71 -3.78
C MET A 139 6.73 19.77 -4.67
N TYR A 140 5.43 20.06 -4.47
CA TYR A 140 4.66 20.84 -5.42
C TYR A 140 4.67 22.34 -5.11
N ARG A 141 4.75 23.16 -6.16
CA ARG A 141 4.84 24.62 -6.04
C ARG A 141 3.54 25.20 -5.53
N THR A 142 3.64 26.09 -4.55
CA THR A 142 2.51 26.87 -4.02
C THR A 142 2.84 28.37 -4.04
N ASN A 143 2.29 29.17 -3.13
CA ASN A 143 2.36 30.63 -3.15
C ASN A 143 3.78 31.22 -3.00
N TRP A 144 4.74 30.43 -2.50
CA TRP A 144 6.12 30.89 -2.25
C TRP A 144 7.09 30.66 -3.41
N GLY A 145 6.61 30.21 -4.57
CA GLY A 145 7.42 30.06 -5.78
C GLY A 145 8.41 28.87 -5.79
N ILE A 146 8.60 28.20 -4.66
CA ILE A 146 9.46 27.01 -4.52
C ILE A 146 8.63 25.74 -4.77
N GLY A 147 9.21 24.79 -5.52
CA GLY A 147 8.59 23.50 -5.87
C GLY A 147 8.32 23.34 -7.37
N HIS A 148 7.65 22.25 -7.72
CA HIS A 148 7.33 21.89 -9.11
C HIS A 148 5.87 22.17 -9.46
N GLY A 149 5.61 22.68 -10.68
CA GLY A 149 4.27 22.69 -11.26
C GLY A 149 3.95 21.32 -11.88
N LEU A 150 2.80 20.73 -11.57
CA LEU A 150 2.42 19.40 -12.09
C LEU A 150 2.34 19.41 -13.61
N LYS A 151 1.76 20.48 -14.17
CA LYS A 151 1.67 20.66 -15.62
C LYS A 151 3.05 20.70 -16.28
N ASP A 152 4.00 21.43 -15.68
CA ASP A 152 5.37 21.55 -16.21
C ASP A 152 6.06 20.18 -16.20
N ILE A 153 5.92 19.41 -15.11
CA ILE A 153 6.44 18.04 -15.03
C ILE A 153 5.85 17.21 -16.17
N LEU A 154 4.52 17.18 -16.31
CA LEU A 154 3.85 16.35 -17.32
C LEU A 154 4.30 16.71 -18.74
N GLU A 155 4.32 18.00 -19.08
CA GLU A 155 4.70 18.45 -20.42
C GLU A 155 6.19 18.29 -20.74
N ALA A 156 7.05 18.23 -19.73
CA ALA A 156 8.47 17.91 -19.93
C ALA A 156 8.69 16.44 -20.34
N HIS A 157 7.79 15.53 -19.98
CA HIS A 157 7.93 14.09 -20.26
C HIS A 157 7.35 13.71 -21.63
N LYS A 158 8.19 13.79 -22.66
CA LYS A 158 7.90 13.39 -24.05
C LYS A 158 9.05 12.57 -24.62
N GLY A 159 8.72 11.61 -25.49
CA GLY A 159 9.71 10.71 -26.09
C GLY A 159 9.46 10.51 -27.58
N PRO A 160 10.43 9.91 -28.30
CA PRO A 160 10.37 9.76 -29.76
C PRO A 160 9.17 8.91 -30.21
N PHE A 161 8.69 7.98 -29.38
CA PHE A 161 7.57 7.10 -29.70
C PHE A 161 6.20 7.61 -29.22
N THR A 162 6.17 8.60 -28.33
CA THR A 162 4.97 9.01 -27.59
C THR A 162 4.38 10.35 -28.06
N GLY A 163 4.94 10.95 -29.13
CA GLY A 163 4.40 12.17 -29.72
C GLY A 163 4.45 13.34 -28.75
N GLN A 164 3.29 13.92 -28.42
CA GLN A 164 3.16 15.01 -27.46
C GLN A 164 3.19 14.53 -25.99
N GLY A 165 3.43 13.25 -25.72
CA GLY A 165 3.57 12.71 -24.37
C GLY A 165 2.35 13.01 -23.50
N HIS A 166 2.58 13.49 -22.28
CA HIS A 166 1.51 13.75 -21.30
C HIS A 166 0.82 15.11 -21.46
N LYS A 167 1.06 15.82 -22.57
CA LYS A 167 0.40 17.09 -22.83
C LYS A 167 -1.11 16.89 -22.71
N GLY A 168 -1.74 17.73 -21.90
CA GLY A 168 -3.18 17.69 -21.75
C GLY A 168 -3.72 16.86 -20.58
N LEU A 169 -2.91 16.00 -19.97
CA LEU A 169 -3.34 15.15 -18.86
C LEU A 169 -3.70 15.96 -17.61
N TYR A 170 -2.97 17.05 -17.36
CA TYR A 170 -3.26 17.98 -16.27
C TYR A 170 -4.69 18.54 -16.38
N GLU A 171 -5.08 18.98 -17.58
CA GLU A 171 -6.42 19.49 -17.84
C GLU A 171 -7.47 18.40 -17.64
N ILE A 172 -7.25 17.17 -18.14
CA ILE A 172 -8.19 16.05 -17.94
C ILE A 172 -8.47 15.83 -16.45
N LEU A 173 -7.41 15.74 -15.65
CA LEU A 173 -7.49 15.43 -14.22
C LEU A 173 -7.97 16.60 -13.35
N THR A 174 -7.96 17.83 -13.88
CA THR A 174 -8.48 19.03 -13.18
C THR A 174 -9.89 19.42 -13.62
N THR A 175 -10.36 18.94 -14.77
CA THR A 175 -11.70 19.26 -15.28
C THR A 175 -12.70 18.11 -15.16
N SER A 176 -12.25 16.85 -15.19
CA SER A 176 -13.13 15.68 -15.10
C SER A 176 -13.01 14.97 -13.75
N TRP A 177 -14.10 15.00 -12.99
CA TRP A 177 -14.24 14.19 -11.78
C TRP A 177 -14.28 12.69 -12.07
N HIS A 178 -14.80 12.28 -13.23
CA HIS A 178 -14.83 10.87 -13.63
C HIS A 178 -13.44 10.34 -13.96
N ALA A 179 -12.57 11.15 -14.57
CA ALA A 179 -11.18 10.79 -14.80
C ALA A 179 -10.43 10.58 -13.47
N GLN A 180 -10.59 11.50 -12.52
CA GLN A 180 -10.00 11.36 -11.18
C GLN A 180 -10.56 10.15 -10.43
N LEU A 181 -11.88 9.98 -10.41
CA LEU A 181 -12.51 8.85 -9.72
C LEU A 181 -12.08 7.51 -10.33
N SER A 182 -11.96 7.43 -11.65
CA SER A 182 -11.44 6.24 -12.32
C SER A 182 -10.03 5.87 -11.83
N LEU A 183 -9.10 6.83 -11.84
CA LEU A 183 -7.73 6.61 -11.38
C LEU A 183 -7.68 6.22 -9.90
N ASN A 184 -8.43 6.95 -9.06
CA ASN A 184 -8.46 6.71 -7.62
C ASN A 184 -9.03 5.32 -7.28
N LEU A 185 -10.09 4.88 -7.96
CA LEU A 185 -10.66 3.55 -7.79
C LEU A 185 -9.71 2.45 -8.28
N ALA A 186 -8.99 2.66 -9.39
CA ALA A 186 -8.01 1.70 -9.89
C ALA A 186 -6.88 1.48 -8.88
N MET A 187 -6.33 2.57 -8.34
CA MET A 187 -5.25 2.54 -7.36
C MET A 187 -5.72 2.01 -6.01
N LEU A 188 -6.86 2.48 -5.50
CA LEU A 188 -7.41 2.03 -4.23
C LEU A 188 -7.79 0.55 -4.27
N GLY A 189 -8.48 0.10 -5.33
CA GLY A 189 -8.86 -1.30 -5.46
C GLY A 189 -7.65 -2.23 -5.55
N SER A 190 -6.61 -1.83 -6.29
CA SER A 190 -5.34 -2.56 -6.35
C SER A 190 -4.64 -2.58 -4.99
N LEU A 191 -4.60 -1.45 -4.28
CA LEU A 191 -4.06 -1.36 -2.92
C LEU A 191 -4.83 -2.26 -1.95
N THR A 192 -6.16 -2.32 -2.03
CA THR A 192 -6.98 -3.20 -1.19
C THR A 192 -6.62 -4.68 -1.41
N ILE A 193 -6.34 -5.11 -2.65
CA ILE A 193 -5.86 -6.46 -2.96
C ILE A 193 -4.46 -6.69 -2.38
N VAL A 194 -3.54 -5.73 -2.51
CA VAL A 194 -2.20 -5.82 -1.91
C VAL A 194 -2.28 -5.93 -0.39
N VAL A 195 -3.18 -5.17 0.25
CA VAL A 195 -3.45 -5.26 1.69
C VAL A 195 -3.91 -6.68 2.07
N ALA A 196 -4.79 -7.30 1.29
CA ALA A 196 -5.19 -8.69 1.51
C ALA A 196 -3.98 -9.63 1.53
N HIS A 197 -3.10 -9.52 0.51
CA HIS A 197 -1.90 -10.35 0.40
C HIS A 197 -0.88 -10.11 1.51
N HIS A 198 -0.68 -8.86 1.91
CA HIS A 198 0.25 -8.51 2.98
C HIS A 198 -0.27 -8.97 4.34
N MET A 199 -1.55 -8.76 4.66
CA MET A 199 -2.08 -9.06 5.99
C MET A 199 -2.11 -10.55 6.33
N TYR A 200 -2.35 -11.44 5.35
CA TYR A 200 -2.37 -12.88 5.65
C TYR A 200 -0.96 -13.47 5.81
N SER A 201 0.01 -12.93 5.06
CA SER A 201 1.40 -13.42 5.08
C SER A 201 2.28 -12.71 6.11
N MET A 202 1.88 -11.53 6.58
CA MET A 202 2.52 -10.75 7.63
C MET A 202 1.45 -10.24 8.62
N PRO A 203 0.88 -11.11 9.47
CA PRO A 203 -0.24 -10.76 10.36
C PRO A 203 0.12 -9.57 11.26
N PRO A 204 -0.51 -8.39 11.09
CA PRO A 204 -0.04 -7.17 11.78
C PRO A 204 -0.58 -7.03 13.21
N TYR A 205 -1.48 -7.92 13.64
CA TYR A 205 -2.16 -7.82 14.93
C TYR A 205 -1.86 -9.02 15.84
N PRO A 206 -1.74 -8.81 17.16
CA PRO A 206 -1.59 -9.89 18.12
C PRO A 206 -2.73 -10.92 18.02
N TYR A 207 -2.37 -12.20 18.07
CA TYR A 207 -3.27 -13.37 18.05
C TYR A 207 -4.12 -13.54 16.78
N LEU A 208 -3.92 -12.70 15.76
CA LEU A 208 -4.66 -12.79 14.51
C LEU A 208 -4.22 -14.00 13.67
N ALA A 209 -2.93 -14.36 13.69
CA ALA A 209 -2.40 -15.45 12.85
C ALA A 209 -3.06 -16.80 13.13
N THR A 210 -3.44 -17.05 14.39
CA THR A 210 -4.09 -18.30 14.84
C THR A 210 -5.61 -18.25 14.73
N ASP A 211 -6.21 -17.08 14.50
CA ASP A 211 -7.63 -16.94 14.21
C ASP A 211 -7.88 -17.10 12.70
N TYR A 212 -7.97 -18.37 12.27
CA TYR A 212 -8.14 -18.72 10.87
C TYR A 212 -9.43 -18.16 10.25
N ALA A 213 -10.50 -18.03 11.03
CA ALA A 213 -11.76 -17.49 10.55
C ALA A 213 -11.61 -16.00 10.22
N THR A 214 -10.97 -15.23 11.09
CA THR A 214 -10.71 -13.81 10.82
C THR A 214 -9.73 -13.64 9.65
N GLN A 215 -8.67 -14.43 9.57
CA GLN A 215 -7.71 -14.36 8.45
C GLN A 215 -8.38 -14.61 7.09
N LEU A 216 -9.12 -15.72 6.96
CA LEU A 216 -9.85 -16.03 5.73
C LEU A 216 -10.87 -14.95 5.37
N SER A 217 -11.59 -14.44 6.39
CA SER A 217 -12.61 -13.40 6.21
C SER A 217 -11.99 -12.10 5.73
N LEU A 218 -10.91 -11.63 6.37
CA LEU A 218 -10.23 -10.39 5.99
C LEU A 218 -9.63 -10.48 4.58
N PHE A 219 -8.98 -11.59 4.25
CA PHE A 219 -8.43 -11.81 2.91
C PHE A 219 -9.54 -11.74 1.85
N THR A 220 -10.58 -12.56 2.01
CA THR A 220 -11.70 -12.63 1.05
C THR A 220 -12.42 -11.29 0.94
N HIS A 221 -12.67 -10.61 2.06
CA HIS A 221 -13.31 -9.31 2.10
C HIS A 221 -12.54 -8.26 1.30
N HIS A 222 -11.23 -8.11 1.54
CA HIS A 222 -10.40 -7.13 0.85
C HIS A 222 -10.23 -7.48 -0.64
N MET A 223 -10.12 -8.77 -0.99
CA MET A 223 -10.10 -9.21 -2.38
C MET A 223 -11.38 -8.79 -3.13
N TRP A 224 -12.55 -9.02 -2.54
CA TRP A 224 -13.83 -8.63 -3.16
C TRP A 224 -13.97 -7.13 -3.30
N ILE A 225 -13.71 -6.36 -2.24
CA ILE A 225 -13.76 -4.89 -2.31
C ILE A 225 -12.81 -4.38 -3.40
N GLY A 226 -11.57 -4.88 -3.43
CA GLY A 226 -10.61 -4.50 -4.45
C GLY A 226 -11.10 -4.77 -5.87
N GLY A 227 -11.68 -5.95 -6.11
CA GLY A 227 -12.31 -6.30 -7.38
C GLY A 227 -13.45 -5.35 -7.77
N PHE A 228 -14.35 -5.02 -6.85
CA PHE A 228 -15.44 -4.07 -7.09
C PHE A 228 -14.93 -2.68 -7.46
N LEU A 229 -13.91 -2.19 -6.74
CA LEU A 229 -13.32 -0.87 -7.00
C LEU A 229 -12.62 -0.83 -8.37
N ILE A 230 -11.87 -1.87 -8.75
CA ILE A 230 -11.21 -1.96 -10.07
C ILE A 230 -12.24 -1.98 -11.21
N VAL A 231 -13.35 -2.72 -11.07
CA VAL A 231 -14.43 -2.69 -12.07
C VAL A 231 -15.09 -1.30 -12.13
N GLY A 232 -15.31 -0.66 -10.98
CA GLY A 232 -15.79 0.71 -10.90
C GLY A 232 -14.86 1.72 -11.58
N ALA A 233 -13.54 1.50 -11.49
CA ALA A 233 -12.54 2.31 -12.17
C ALA A 233 -12.72 2.27 -13.69
N ALA A 234 -12.90 1.08 -14.27
CA ALA A 234 -13.16 0.90 -15.69
C ALA A 234 -14.50 1.53 -16.12
N ALA A 235 -15.54 1.41 -15.29
CA ALA A 235 -16.82 2.05 -15.54
C ALA A 235 -16.68 3.59 -15.61
N HIS A 236 -15.97 4.19 -14.66
CA HIS A 236 -15.73 5.64 -14.67
C HIS A 236 -14.79 6.10 -15.77
N ALA A 237 -13.83 5.28 -16.21
CA ALA A 237 -13.04 5.56 -17.40
C ALA A 237 -13.92 5.64 -18.65
N ALA A 238 -14.85 4.69 -18.82
CA ALA A 238 -15.80 4.71 -19.93
C ALA A 238 -16.75 5.92 -19.86
N ILE A 239 -17.24 6.28 -18.67
CA ILE A 239 -18.07 7.49 -18.48
C ILE A 239 -17.28 8.75 -18.86
N PHE A 240 -16.03 8.87 -18.44
CA PHE A 240 -15.13 9.95 -18.84
C PHE A 240 -14.99 10.02 -20.37
N MET A 241 -14.73 8.88 -21.03
CA MET A 241 -14.57 8.81 -22.49
C MET A 241 -15.82 9.24 -23.26
N VAL A 242 -17.02 9.04 -22.70
CA VAL A 242 -18.29 9.41 -23.34
C VAL A 242 -18.66 10.87 -23.08
N ARG A 243 -18.46 11.37 -21.86
CA ARG A 243 -18.99 12.67 -21.43
C ARG A 243 -17.98 13.81 -21.49
N ASP A 244 -16.74 13.54 -21.08
CA ASP A 244 -15.78 14.58 -20.73
C ASP A 244 -14.57 14.61 -21.67
N TYR A 245 -14.35 13.54 -22.45
CA TYR A 245 -13.29 13.48 -23.45
C TYR A 245 -13.62 14.38 -24.65
N ASN A 246 -12.72 15.32 -24.97
CA ASN A 246 -12.84 16.21 -26.12
C ASN A 246 -11.63 16.03 -27.06
N PRO A 247 -11.81 15.48 -28.28
CA PRO A 247 -10.70 15.21 -29.21
C PRO A 247 -10.06 16.49 -29.80
N THR A 248 -10.78 17.62 -29.78
CA THR A 248 -10.37 18.86 -30.47
C THR A 248 -9.04 19.43 -29.93
N ASN A 249 -8.74 19.19 -28.64
CA ASN A 249 -7.55 19.72 -27.98
C ASN A 249 -6.50 18.63 -27.69
N ARG A 250 -6.66 17.43 -28.26
CA ARG A 250 -5.94 16.20 -27.85
C ARG A 250 -5.19 15.55 -29.01
N TYR A 251 -4.49 16.37 -29.80
CA TYR A 251 -3.77 15.84 -30.96
C TYR A 251 -2.45 15.19 -30.54
N ASN A 252 -2.31 13.90 -30.85
CA ASN A 252 -1.05 13.15 -30.76
C ASN A 252 -0.41 13.09 -29.38
N ASP A 253 -1.20 13.24 -28.32
CA ASP A 253 -0.82 12.89 -26.94
C ASP A 253 -0.95 11.37 -26.71
N LEU A 254 -0.60 10.91 -25.49
CA LEU A 254 -0.66 9.49 -25.15
C LEU A 254 -2.06 8.88 -25.31
N LEU A 255 -3.11 9.59 -24.87
CA LEU A 255 -4.48 9.06 -24.89
C LEU A 255 -4.98 8.91 -26.33
N ASP A 256 -4.78 9.94 -27.16
CA ASP A 256 -5.12 9.88 -28.59
C ASP A 256 -4.35 8.77 -29.32
N ARG A 257 -3.05 8.62 -29.01
CA ARG A 257 -2.24 7.54 -29.60
C ARG A 257 -2.81 6.17 -29.24
N VAL A 258 -3.14 5.90 -27.98
CA VAL A 258 -3.76 4.63 -27.54
C VAL A 258 -5.04 4.35 -28.32
N LEU A 259 -5.90 5.36 -28.49
CA LEU A 259 -7.15 5.20 -29.24
C LEU A 259 -6.93 4.85 -30.71
N ARG A 260 -5.89 5.40 -31.35
CA ARG A 260 -5.57 5.15 -32.77
C ARG A 260 -5.10 3.74 -33.09
N HIS A 261 -4.65 2.96 -32.10
CA HIS A 261 -4.26 1.56 -32.29
C HIS A 261 -4.99 0.62 -31.34
N ARG A 262 -6.18 1.02 -30.86
CA ARG A 262 -7.00 0.23 -29.94
C ARG A 262 -7.32 -1.18 -30.47
N ASP A 263 -7.52 -1.33 -31.77
CA ASP A 263 -7.84 -2.64 -32.38
C ASP A 263 -6.66 -3.60 -32.29
N ALA A 264 -5.42 -3.08 -32.35
CA ALA A 264 -4.21 -3.86 -32.10
C ALA A 264 -4.11 -4.27 -30.63
N ILE A 265 -4.37 -3.35 -29.69
CA ILE A 265 -4.36 -3.65 -28.24
C ILE A 265 -5.39 -4.75 -27.92
N ILE A 266 -6.62 -4.59 -28.40
CA ILE A 266 -7.71 -5.53 -28.13
C ILE A 266 -7.47 -6.89 -28.79
N SER A 267 -6.97 -6.94 -30.01
CA SER A 267 -6.69 -8.23 -30.68
C SER A 267 -5.55 -9.00 -30.01
N HIS A 268 -4.48 -8.33 -29.57
CA HIS A 268 -3.40 -8.97 -28.83
C HIS A 268 -3.87 -9.45 -27.46
N LEU A 269 -4.65 -8.64 -26.74
CA LEU A 269 -5.24 -9.05 -25.46
C LEU A 269 -6.19 -10.24 -25.62
N ASN A 270 -7.00 -10.26 -26.68
CA ASN A 270 -7.85 -11.40 -27.01
C ASN A 270 -7.04 -12.68 -27.23
N TRP A 271 -5.98 -12.60 -28.04
CA TRP A 271 -5.07 -13.72 -28.26
C TRP A 271 -4.44 -14.21 -26.96
N VAL A 272 -3.94 -13.31 -26.10
CA VAL A 272 -3.39 -13.67 -24.78
C VAL A 272 -4.43 -14.39 -23.92
N CYS A 273 -5.68 -13.90 -23.88
CA CYS A 273 -6.74 -14.55 -23.10
C CYS A 273 -7.04 -15.98 -23.60
N ILE A 274 -7.08 -16.19 -24.94
CA ILE A 274 -7.26 -17.52 -25.53
C ILE A 274 -6.09 -18.42 -25.18
N PHE A 275 -4.86 -17.92 -25.36
CA PHE A 275 -3.64 -18.65 -25.02
C PHE A 275 -3.64 -19.08 -23.55
N LEU A 276 -3.89 -18.14 -22.63
CA LEU A 276 -3.96 -18.43 -21.19
C LEU A 276 -5.07 -19.42 -20.88
N GLY A 277 -6.25 -19.32 -21.49
CA GLY A 277 -7.34 -20.28 -21.30
C GLY A 277 -6.94 -21.71 -21.67
N PHE A 278 -6.34 -21.91 -22.85
CA PHE A 278 -5.88 -23.24 -23.28
C PHE A 278 -4.72 -23.78 -22.43
N HIS A 279 -3.78 -22.93 -22.02
CA HIS A 279 -2.55 -23.34 -21.33
C HIS A 279 -2.62 -23.21 -19.80
N SER A 280 -3.80 -22.93 -19.24
CA SER A 280 -4.07 -23.04 -17.81
C SER A 280 -5.24 -23.99 -17.56
N PHE A 281 -6.47 -23.57 -17.85
CA PHE A 281 -7.67 -24.38 -17.65
C PHE A 281 -7.64 -25.69 -18.47
N GLY A 282 -7.11 -25.66 -19.70
CA GLY A 282 -6.94 -26.87 -20.50
C GLY A 282 -6.05 -27.94 -19.85
N LEU A 283 -5.08 -27.54 -19.02
CA LEU A 283 -4.23 -28.49 -18.28
C LEU A 283 -5.02 -29.26 -17.21
N TYR A 284 -6.01 -28.61 -16.58
CA TYR A 284 -6.89 -29.27 -15.62
C TYR A 284 -7.77 -30.32 -16.32
N ILE A 285 -8.35 -29.99 -17.48
CA ILE A 285 -9.12 -30.95 -18.28
C ILE A 285 -8.25 -32.13 -18.74
N HIS A 286 -7.02 -31.85 -19.18
CA HIS A 286 -6.04 -32.89 -19.52
C HIS A 286 -5.80 -33.84 -18.33
N ASN A 287 -5.54 -33.28 -17.15
CA ASN A 287 -5.30 -34.06 -15.93
C ASN A 287 -6.52 -34.91 -15.53
N ASP A 288 -7.73 -34.36 -15.55
CA ASP A 288 -8.95 -35.12 -15.27
C ASP A 288 -9.11 -36.29 -16.26
N THR A 289 -8.84 -36.05 -17.55
CA THR A 289 -8.94 -37.07 -18.59
C THR A 289 -7.88 -38.16 -18.42
N MET A 290 -6.62 -37.80 -18.17
CA MET A 290 -5.54 -38.77 -17.94
C MET A 290 -5.75 -39.59 -16.67
N SER A 291 -6.24 -38.95 -15.61
CA SER A 291 -6.62 -39.63 -14.37
C SER A 291 -7.76 -40.61 -14.61
N ALA A 292 -8.81 -40.21 -15.33
CA ALA A 292 -9.93 -41.09 -15.67
C ALA A 292 -9.52 -42.28 -16.56
N PHE A 293 -8.52 -42.10 -17.43
CA PHE A 293 -7.94 -43.19 -18.24
C PHE A 293 -6.99 -44.11 -17.47
N GLY A 294 -6.76 -43.88 -16.17
CA GLY A 294 -5.81 -44.67 -15.39
C GLY A 294 -4.36 -44.46 -15.83
N ARG A 295 -4.05 -43.25 -16.34
CA ARG A 295 -2.71 -42.86 -16.82
C ARG A 295 -2.11 -41.73 -15.95
N PRO A 296 -1.89 -41.95 -14.64
CA PRO A 296 -1.38 -40.91 -13.75
C PRO A 296 0.03 -40.43 -14.12
N GLN A 297 0.84 -41.27 -14.76
CA GLN A 297 2.17 -40.91 -15.26
C GLN A 297 2.17 -39.86 -16.38
N ASP A 298 1.02 -39.63 -17.02
CA ASP A 298 0.87 -38.65 -18.11
C ASP A 298 0.22 -37.33 -17.64
N MET A 299 0.01 -37.18 -16.32
CA MET A 299 -0.54 -35.97 -15.71
C MET A 299 0.54 -34.91 -15.47
N PHE A 300 0.13 -33.64 -15.56
CA PHE A 300 0.90 -32.53 -15.02
C PHE A 300 0.80 -32.55 -13.48
N SER A 301 1.88 -32.94 -12.81
CA SER A 301 1.95 -33.09 -11.35
C SER A 301 3.38 -33.09 -10.85
N ASP A 302 3.57 -33.02 -9.52
CA ASP A 302 4.90 -33.03 -8.91
C ASP A 302 5.66 -34.37 -9.08
N ILE A 303 4.95 -35.47 -9.35
CA ILE A 303 5.55 -36.82 -9.44
C ILE A 303 5.66 -37.37 -10.87
N ALA A 304 5.10 -36.65 -11.85
CA ALA A 304 5.09 -37.05 -13.25
C ALA A 304 5.63 -35.90 -14.13
N ILE A 305 4.78 -35.24 -14.93
CA ILE A 305 5.20 -34.12 -15.77
C ILE A 305 5.16 -32.84 -14.93
N GLN A 306 6.31 -32.39 -14.44
CA GLN A 306 6.40 -31.26 -13.53
C GLN A 306 6.29 -29.91 -14.24
N LEU A 307 5.50 -29.00 -13.67
CA LEU A 307 5.41 -27.59 -14.06
C LEU A 307 5.74 -26.70 -12.86
N GLN A 308 7.01 -26.71 -12.43
CA GLN A 308 7.46 -25.96 -11.26
C GLN A 308 7.54 -24.44 -11.55
N PRO A 309 7.04 -23.57 -10.65
CA PRO A 309 7.14 -22.13 -10.79
C PRO A 309 8.53 -21.62 -10.37
N VAL A 310 9.57 -21.97 -11.15
CA VAL A 310 10.99 -21.74 -10.80
C VAL A 310 11.33 -20.28 -10.52
N PHE A 311 10.67 -19.33 -11.20
CA PHE A 311 10.88 -17.90 -10.95
C PHE A 311 10.32 -17.47 -9.58
N ALA A 312 9.17 -18.01 -9.17
CA ALA A 312 8.62 -17.74 -7.84
C ALA A 312 9.55 -18.33 -6.77
N GLN A 313 9.98 -19.59 -6.92
CA GLN A 313 10.94 -20.24 -6.01
C GLN A 313 12.25 -19.44 -5.89
N TRP A 314 12.76 -18.90 -6.98
CA TRP A 314 13.93 -18.02 -6.97
C TRP A 314 13.71 -16.74 -6.15
N ILE A 315 12.54 -16.09 -6.28
CA ILE A 315 12.18 -14.93 -5.45
C ILE A 315 12.07 -15.32 -3.98
N GLN A 316 11.43 -16.46 -3.66
CA GLN A 316 11.33 -16.96 -2.28
C GLN A 316 12.71 -17.17 -1.66
N ASN A 317 13.62 -17.81 -2.39
CA ASN A 317 15.01 -18.02 -1.95
C ASN A 317 15.74 -16.69 -1.74
N THR A 318 15.54 -15.73 -2.64
CA THR A 318 16.14 -14.39 -2.52
C THR A 318 15.69 -13.69 -1.24
N HIS A 319 14.39 -13.77 -0.90
CA HIS A 319 13.85 -13.17 0.32
C HIS A 319 14.24 -13.93 1.59
N ALA A 320 14.26 -15.27 1.55
CA ALA A 320 14.66 -16.09 2.67
C ALA A 320 16.14 -15.91 3.04
N LEU A 321 17.00 -15.65 2.05
CA LEU A 321 18.43 -15.39 2.22
C LEU A 321 18.80 -13.91 2.39
N ALA A 322 17.83 -13.00 2.36
CA ALA A 322 18.10 -11.57 2.48
C ALA A 322 18.76 -11.17 3.83
N PRO A 323 18.30 -11.69 4.99
CA PRO A 323 18.89 -11.35 6.29
C PRO A 323 20.38 -11.70 6.35
N GLY A 324 21.20 -10.73 6.72
CA GLY A 324 22.66 -10.90 6.79
C GLY A 324 23.41 -10.86 5.46
N VAL A 325 22.72 -10.81 4.31
CA VAL A 325 23.35 -10.75 2.97
C VAL A 325 22.99 -9.44 2.27
N THR A 326 21.78 -9.35 1.71
CA THR A 326 21.29 -8.15 1.03
C THR A 326 20.60 -7.18 1.99
N ALA A 327 20.24 -7.65 3.19
CA ALA A 327 19.73 -6.85 4.28
C ALA A 327 20.49 -7.18 5.59
N PRO A 328 21.72 -6.65 5.76
CA PRO A 328 22.61 -7.01 6.88
C PRO A 328 22.09 -6.58 8.27
N GLY A 329 21.18 -5.60 8.32
CA GLY A 329 20.54 -5.13 9.55
C GLY A 329 19.35 -5.97 9.99
N GLU A 330 18.83 -6.87 9.14
CA GLU A 330 17.67 -7.71 9.47
C GLU A 330 18.10 -9.00 10.16
N PRO A 331 17.45 -9.36 11.28
CA PRO A 331 17.62 -10.67 11.89
C PRO A 331 16.67 -11.74 11.31
N ALA A 332 15.59 -11.37 10.61
CA ALA A 332 14.60 -12.31 10.07
C ALA A 332 14.12 -11.91 8.66
N SER A 333 13.56 -12.88 7.94
CA SER A 333 13.04 -12.66 6.59
C SER A 333 11.75 -11.82 6.61
N THR A 334 11.35 -11.31 5.44
CA THR A 334 10.14 -10.48 5.29
C THR A 334 8.86 -11.20 5.73
N SER A 335 8.80 -12.52 5.59
CA SER A 335 7.69 -13.35 6.09
C SER A 335 8.16 -14.79 6.26
N LEU A 336 7.57 -15.50 7.22
CA LEU A 336 7.81 -16.93 7.44
C LEU A 336 7.30 -17.81 6.28
N THR A 337 6.50 -17.28 5.35
CA THR A 337 5.97 -18.03 4.20
C THR A 337 7.05 -18.45 3.19
N TRP A 338 8.23 -17.84 3.23
CA TRP A 338 9.32 -18.11 2.27
C TRP A 338 10.25 -19.26 2.67
N GLY A 339 10.06 -19.84 3.87
CA GLY A 339 10.86 -20.95 4.36
C GLY A 339 12.00 -20.51 5.28
N ARG A 340 11.65 -20.30 6.55
CA ARG A 340 12.39 -20.61 7.79
C ARG A 340 11.65 -19.99 8.96
#